data_AF-A0A969JJZ4-F1
#
_entry.id   AF-A0A969JJZ4-F1
#
_cell.length_a   1.000
_cell.length_b   1.000
_cell.length_c   1.000
_cell.angle_alpha   90.00
_cell.angle_beta   90.00
_cell.angle_gamma   90.00
#
_symmetry.space_group_name_H-M   'P 1'
#
loop_
_entity.id
_entity.type
_entity.pdbx_description
1 polymer ?
#
loop_
_entity_poly.entity_id
_entity_poly.type
_entity_poly.pdbx_seq_one_letter_code
_entity_poly.pdbx_strand_id
1 'polypeptide(L)'
;MERSIEAGLCLRCYVSDSILNACRKIDNLFAGQKCFTYQDLLPFTLNDDGETLMLLGDDDKTQLALDENGETRAVEYKFFSLKILQTFKPDPSNALSLKNWVYLQTKQNNEIKNFLAEFGFKNLSDWALLNRAKQTQLDRLLERDRRIVEAFHGVYRRDRRKTSSPL
;
A
#
# COMPACT_ATOMS: atom_id res chain seq x y z
N MET A 1 23.33 11.99 -21.53
CA MET A 1 23.43 11.72 -20.08
C MET A 1 22.46 12.61 -19.32
N GLU A 2 22.58 13.95 -19.39
CA GLU A 2 21.68 14.91 -18.71
C GLU A 2 20.18 14.70 -19.00
N ARG A 3 19.76 14.55 -20.28
CA ARG A 3 18.34 14.31 -20.63
C ARG A 3 17.74 13.04 -20.01
N SER A 4 18.56 12.03 -19.73
CA SER A 4 18.12 10.78 -19.09
C SER A 4 17.91 10.98 -17.59
N ILE A 5 18.74 11.81 -16.96
CA ILE A 5 18.65 12.19 -15.55
C ILE A 5 17.37 13.00 -15.31
N GLU A 6 17.12 14.04 -16.11
CA GLU A 6 15.91 14.86 -16.00
C GLU A 6 14.63 14.04 -16.14
N ALA A 7 14.58 13.12 -17.11
CA ALA A 7 13.45 12.22 -17.30
C ALA A 7 13.23 11.30 -16.08
N GLY A 8 14.31 10.78 -15.49
CA GLY A 8 14.26 9.98 -14.27
C GLY A 8 13.73 10.78 -13.07
N LEU A 9 14.16 12.03 -12.90
CA LEU A 9 13.68 12.92 -11.85
C LEU A 9 12.19 13.28 -12.05
N CYS A 10 11.78 13.63 -13.27
CA CYS A 10 10.38 13.88 -13.58
C CYS A 10 9.49 12.67 -13.27
N LEU A 11 9.96 11.47 -13.63
CA LEU A 11 9.26 10.23 -13.36
C LEU A 11 9.13 9.96 -11.86
N ARG A 12 10.19 10.21 -11.09
CA ARG A 12 10.16 10.12 -9.62
C ARG A 12 9.17 11.12 -9.02
N CYS A 13 9.17 12.37 -9.46
CA CYS A 13 8.20 13.39 -9.02
C CYS A 13 6.75 12.95 -9.28
N TYR A 14 6.47 12.39 -10.47
CA TYR A 14 5.16 11.83 -10.80
C TYR A 14 4.75 10.68 -9.88
N VAL A 15 5.70 9.79 -9.55
CA VAL A 15 5.47 8.69 -8.60
C VAL A 15 5.20 9.24 -7.20
N SER A 16 5.94 10.24 -6.73
CA SER A 16 5.74 10.85 -5.42
C SER A 16 4.35 11.49 -5.28
N ASP A 17 3.89 12.24 -6.30
CA ASP A 17 2.50 12.74 -6.32
C ASP A 17 1.47 11.61 -6.33
N SER A 18 1.73 10.55 -7.10
CA SER A 18 0.86 9.37 -7.15
C SER A 18 0.79 8.63 -5.80
N ILE A 19 1.90 8.57 -5.06
CA ILE A 19 1.98 8.03 -3.69
C ILE A 19 1.15 8.91 -2.74
N LEU A 20 1.33 10.23 -2.77
CA LEU A 20 0.58 11.18 -1.95
C LEU A 20 -0.94 11.01 -2.18
N ASN A 21 -1.36 10.92 -3.44
CA ASN A 21 -2.75 10.68 -3.79
C ASN A 21 -3.25 9.30 -3.34
N ALA A 22 -2.40 8.27 -3.33
CA ALA A 22 -2.72 6.97 -2.77
C ALA A 22 -2.93 7.04 -1.24
N CYS A 23 -2.06 7.74 -0.51
CA CYS A 23 -2.23 7.95 0.95
C CYS A 23 -3.52 8.71 1.26
N ARG A 24 -3.86 9.75 0.50
CA ARG A 24 -5.16 10.45 0.62
C ARG A 24 -6.36 9.53 0.37
N LYS A 25 -6.26 8.64 -0.63
CA LYS A 25 -7.32 7.64 -0.88
C LYS A 25 -7.47 6.67 0.28
N ILE A 26 -6.36 6.18 0.83
CA ILE A 26 -6.36 5.31 2.02
C ILE A 26 -7.05 6.04 3.17
N ASP A 27 -6.65 7.28 3.46
CA ASP A 27 -7.22 8.11 4.52
C ASP A 27 -8.74 8.34 4.38
N ASN A 28 -9.22 8.50 3.14
CA ASN A 28 -10.65 8.63 2.84
C ASN A 28 -11.43 7.31 2.97
N LEU A 29 -10.80 6.15 2.71
CA LEU A 29 -11.44 4.85 2.93
C LEU A 29 -11.73 4.59 4.41
N PHE A 30 -10.99 5.24 5.31
CA PHE A 30 -11.15 5.12 6.76
C PHE A 30 -11.88 6.33 7.38
N ALA A 31 -12.74 7.03 6.62
CA ALA A 31 -13.52 8.17 7.10
C ALA A 31 -14.36 7.83 8.36
N GLY A 32 -14.25 8.65 9.42
CA GLY A 32 -14.90 8.43 10.72
C GLY A 32 -14.13 9.08 11.89
N GLN A 33 -14.36 8.64 13.13
CA GLN A 33 -13.52 8.97 14.30
C GLN A 33 -12.16 8.25 14.19
N LYS A 34 -11.34 8.68 13.23
CA LYS A 34 -9.96 8.23 13.05
C LYS A 34 -9.02 9.11 13.88
N CYS A 35 -7.98 8.50 14.44
CA CYS A 35 -6.92 9.20 15.19
C CYS A 35 -5.67 9.44 14.35
N PHE A 36 -5.77 9.35 13.01
CA PHE A 36 -4.70 9.62 12.06
C PHE A 36 -5.25 10.32 10.81
N THR A 37 -4.35 10.86 10.01
CA THR A 37 -4.58 11.53 8.73
C THR A 37 -3.66 10.95 7.66
N TYR A 38 -3.87 11.29 6.39
CA TYR A 38 -2.94 10.85 5.33
C TYR A 38 -1.49 11.29 5.56
N GLN A 39 -1.26 12.38 6.33
CA GLN A 39 0.09 12.88 6.61
C GLN A 39 0.90 11.89 7.43
N ASP A 40 0.24 11.17 8.34
CA ASP A 40 0.86 10.14 9.18
C ASP A 40 1.33 8.92 8.35
N LEU A 41 0.83 8.76 7.12
CA LEU A 41 1.25 7.69 6.20
C LEU A 41 2.50 8.06 5.38
N LEU A 42 2.80 9.34 5.24
CA LEU A 42 3.87 9.83 4.35
C LEU A 42 5.26 9.35 4.76
N PRO A 43 5.65 9.33 6.05
CA PRO A 43 6.99 8.87 6.44
C PRO A 43 7.32 7.43 6.00
N PHE A 44 6.30 6.58 5.83
CA PHE A 44 6.45 5.18 5.40
C PHE A 44 6.56 5.00 3.88
N THR A 45 6.34 6.06 3.09
CA THR A 45 6.20 5.96 1.63
C THR A 45 6.94 7.02 0.84
N LEU A 46 6.96 8.26 1.32
CA LEU A 46 7.86 9.31 0.84
C LEU A 46 9.04 9.37 1.81
N ASN A 47 9.81 8.28 1.83
CA ASN A 47 10.89 8.02 2.79
C ASN A 47 12.24 8.60 2.34
N ASP A 48 12.20 9.66 1.55
CA ASP A 48 13.37 10.42 1.12
C ASP A 48 13.38 11.80 1.78
N ASP A 49 14.53 12.46 1.73
CA ASP A 49 14.74 13.77 2.33
C ASP A 49 14.21 14.92 1.45
N GLY A 50 13.79 14.64 0.22
CA GLY A 50 13.40 15.65 -0.78
C GLY A 50 14.53 16.51 -1.32
N GLU A 51 15.74 16.41 -0.77
CA GLU A 51 16.92 17.20 -1.13
C GLU A 51 17.87 16.39 -2.03
N THR A 52 18.08 15.12 -1.70
CA THR A 52 18.96 14.23 -2.46
C THR A 52 18.26 13.78 -3.73
N LEU A 53 18.89 14.04 -4.87
CA LEU A 53 18.39 13.63 -6.18
C LEU A 53 18.68 12.15 -6.41
N MET A 54 17.64 11.33 -6.29
CA MET A 54 17.71 9.88 -6.41
C MET A 54 17.23 9.37 -7.78
N LEU A 55 17.97 8.45 -8.37
CA LEU A 55 17.74 7.88 -9.71
C LEU A 55 17.82 6.34 -9.69
N LEU A 56 17.29 5.72 -10.74
CA LEU A 56 17.62 4.32 -11.04
C LEU A 56 18.88 4.28 -11.91
N GLY A 57 19.78 3.35 -11.60
CA GLY A 57 20.91 3.06 -12.49
C GLY A 57 20.48 2.28 -13.72
N ASP A 58 21.38 2.19 -14.69
CA ASP A 58 21.14 1.55 -15.99
C ASP A 58 20.80 0.05 -15.91
N ASP A 59 21.07 -0.58 -14.77
CA ASP A 59 20.76 -1.98 -14.50
C ASP A 59 19.34 -2.20 -13.93
N ASP A 60 18.55 -1.13 -13.80
CA ASP A 60 17.21 -1.05 -13.20
C ASP A 60 17.13 -1.57 -11.74
N LYS A 61 18.26 -1.88 -11.10
CA LYS A 61 18.34 -2.54 -9.78
C LYS A 61 19.08 -1.70 -8.75
N THR A 62 20.06 -0.95 -9.21
CA THR A 62 20.78 0.02 -8.40
C THR A 62 19.97 1.30 -8.28
N GLN A 63 20.00 1.87 -7.07
CA GLN A 63 19.51 3.21 -6.82
C GLN A 63 20.75 4.09 -6.66
N LEU A 64 20.75 5.24 -7.30
CA LEU A 64 21.88 6.14 -7.39
C LEU A 64 21.51 7.49 -6.79
N ALA A 65 22.36 8.04 -5.93
CA ALA A 65 22.30 9.43 -5.51
C ALA A 65 23.17 10.27 -6.45
N LEU A 66 22.63 11.38 -6.95
CA LEU A 66 23.37 12.37 -7.72
C LEU A 66 24.02 13.35 -6.74
N ASP A 67 25.33 13.53 -6.85
CA ASP A 67 26.05 14.53 -6.05
C ASP A 67 26.08 15.91 -6.73
N GLU A 68 26.57 16.91 -6.01
CA GLU A 68 26.66 18.31 -6.48
C GLU A 68 27.53 18.47 -7.74
N ASN A 69 28.41 17.51 -8.01
CA ASN A 69 29.30 17.50 -9.18
C ASN A 69 28.67 16.76 -10.37
N GLY A 70 27.44 16.24 -10.22
CA GLY A 70 26.75 15.46 -11.24
C GLY A 70 27.21 14.00 -11.34
N GLU A 71 27.99 13.51 -10.37
CA GLU A 71 28.38 12.11 -10.31
C GLU A 71 27.34 11.28 -9.55
N THR A 72 27.17 10.03 -9.97
CA THR A 72 26.19 9.12 -9.37
C THR A 72 26.86 8.12 -8.44
N ARG A 73 26.35 7.96 -7.22
CA ARG A 73 26.83 6.98 -6.23
C ARG A 73 25.74 6.00 -5.86
N ALA A 74 26.08 4.72 -5.82
CA ALA A 74 25.14 3.69 -5.38
C ALA A 74 24.78 3.86 -3.92
N VAL A 75 23.49 3.81 -3.62
CA VAL A 75 22.96 3.77 -2.25
C VAL A 75 22.48 2.37 -1.90
N GLU A 76 22.77 1.97 -0.67
CA GLU A 76 22.32 0.70 -0.11
C GLU A 76 20.84 0.78 0.29
N TYR A 77 20.43 1.91 0.86
CA TYR A 77 19.04 2.15 1.25
C TYR A 77 18.11 2.16 0.04
N LYS A 78 16.95 1.49 0.16
CA LYS A 78 15.97 1.37 -0.91
C LYS A 78 14.78 2.28 -0.66
N PHE A 79 14.73 3.37 -1.42
CA PHE A 79 13.60 4.29 -1.39
C PHE A 79 12.36 3.66 -2.01
N PHE A 80 11.21 3.90 -1.39
CA PHE A 80 9.95 3.27 -1.79
C PHE A 80 9.52 3.73 -3.19
N SER A 81 9.63 5.02 -3.47
CA SER A 81 9.33 5.60 -4.80
C SER A 81 10.15 4.95 -5.92
N LEU A 82 11.46 4.75 -5.70
CA LEU A 82 12.32 4.06 -6.65
C LEU A 82 12.00 2.56 -6.76
N LYS A 83 11.71 1.88 -5.64
CA LYS A 83 11.29 0.46 -5.66
C LYS A 83 10.03 0.24 -6.50
N ILE A 84 9.08 1.18 -6.50
CA ILE A 84 7.90 1.11 -7.36
C ILE A 84 8.30 1.10 -8.83
N LEU A 85 9.22 1.98 -9.23
CA LEU A 85 9.73 2.07 -10.60
C LEU A 85 10.48 0.79 -11.00
N GLN A 86 11.32 0.25 -10.13
CA GLN A 86 12.07 -1.01 -10.38
C GLN A 86 11.16 -2.21 -10.63
N THR A 87 10.00 -2.24 -9.97
CA THR A 87 9.06 -3.36 -10.06
C THR A 87 7.98 -3.14 -11.12
N PHE A 88 7.89 -1.94 -11.68
CA PHE A 88 6.94 -1.60 -12.72
C PHE A 88 7.35 -2.22 -14.06
N LYS A 89 6.46 -3.02 -14.65
CA LYS A 89 6.65 -3.60 -15.98
C LYS A 89 5.65 -2.97 -16.95
N PRO A 90 6.10 -2.09 -17.87
CA PRO A 90 5.23 -1.56 -18.89
C PRO A 90 4.94 -2.65 -19.93
N ASP A 91 3.81 -3.35 -19.80
CA ASP A 91 3.29 -4.27 -20.82
C ASP A 91 2.29 -3.54 -21.72
N PRO A 92 2.54 -3.43 -23.03
CA PRO A 92 1.65 -2.76 -23.97
C PRO A 92 0.30 -3.46 -24.17
N SER A 93 0.15 -4.73 -23.77
CA SER A 93 -1.05 -5.53 -24.04
C SER A 93 -2.07 -5.54 -22.90
N ASN A 94 -1.64 -5.43 -21.64
CA ASN A 94 -2.55 -5.47 -20.48
C ASN A 94 -1.96 -4.98 -19.14
N ALA A 95 -0.90 -4.14 -19.14
CA ALA A 95 -0.33 -3.65 -17.88
C ALA A 95 -1.24 -2.65 -17.17
N LEU A 96 -1.26 -2.74 -15.84
CA LEU A 96 -1.69 -1.64 -14.98
C LEU A 96 -0.94 -0.36 -15.37
N SER A 97 -1.63 0.77 -15.48
CA SER A 97 -0.95 2.06 -15.61
C SER A 97 -0.03 2.31 -14.40
N LEU A 98 1.06 3.08 -14.60
CA LEU A 98 1.99 3.40 -13.52
C LEU A 98 1.28 3.98 -12.29
N LYS A 99 0.29 4.86 -12.50
CA LYS A 99 -0.53 5.41 -11.41
C LYS A 99 -1.27 4.35 -10.60
N ASN A 100 -1.88 3.38 -11.27
CA ASN A 100 -2.57 2.28 -10.59
C ASN A 100 -1.57 1.34 -9.92
N TRP A 101 -0.41 1.14 -10.53
CA TRP A 101 0.67 0.35 -9.95
C TRP A 101 1.19 0.99 -8.65
N VAL A 102 1.46 2.29 -8.67
CA VAL A 102 1.82 3.07 -7.47
C VAL A 102 0.77 2.89 -6.38
N TYR A 103 -0.51 3.06 -6.70
CA TYR A 103 -1.60 2.88 -5.74
C TYR A 103 -1.61 1.46 -5.12
N LEU A 104 -1.45 0.43 -5.96
CA LEU A 104 -1.38 -0.96 -5.51
C LEU A 104 -0.20 -1.18 -4.56
N GLN A 105 0.99 -0.69 -4.93
CA GLN A 105 2.20 -0.81 -4.13
C GLN A 105 2.09 -0.07 -2.79
N THR A 106 1.57 1.17 -2.79
CA THR A 106 1.33 1.96 -1.56
C THR A 106 0.38 1.24 -0.62
N LYS A 107 -0.72 0.67 -1.14
CA LYS A 107 -1.65 -0.13 -0.33
C LYS A 107 -1.02 -1.42 0.20
N GLN A 108 -0.05 -1.99 -0.51
CA GLN A 108 0.64 -3.21 -0.11
C GLN A 108 1.82 -2.99 0.83
N ASN A 109 2.28 -1.74 1.01
CA ASN A 109 3.37 -1.38 1.90
C ASN A 109 3.12 -1.88 3.34
N ASN A 110 4.08 -2.64 3.88
CA ASN A 110 3.94 -3.30 5.18
C ASN A 110 3.99 -2.30 6.34
N GLU A 111 4.76 -1.22 6.23
CA GLU A 111 4.83 -0.20 7.27
C GLU A 111 3.50 0.55 7.39
N ILE A 112 2.88 0.93 6.27
CA ILE A 112 1.50 1.46 6.25
C ILE A 112 0.53 0.47 6.88
N LYS A 113 0.59 -0.81 6.49
CA LYS A 113 -0.31 -1.83 7.06
C LYS A 113 -0.14 -2.00 8.56
N ASN A 114 1.10 -1.95 9.04
CA ASN A 114 1.43 -2.07 10.46
C ASN A 114 0.91 -0.84 11.23
N PHE A 115 1.18 0.36 10.73
CA PHE A 115 0.67 1.61 11.29
C PHE A 115 -0.86 1.58 11.40
N LEU A 116 -1.56 1.24 10.31
CA LEU A 116 -3.02 1.15 10.31
C LEU A 116 -3.54 0.09 11.30
N ALA A 117 -2.78 -0.99 11.54
CA ALA A 117 -3.15 -2.01 12.50
C ALA A 117 -3.15 -1.52 13.96
N GLU A 118 -2.34 -0.52 14.31
CA GLU A 118 -2.31 0.09 15.65
C GLU A 118 -3.61 0.81 15.99
N PHE A 119 -4.27 1.40 14.99
CA PHE A 119 -5.59 2.02 15.13
C PHE A 119 -6.75 1.02 15.06
N GLY A 120 -6.46 -0.28 15.19
CA GLY A 120 -7.44 -1.36 15.14
C GLY A 120 -7.86 -1.77 13.73
N PHE A 121 -7.28 -1.17 12.68
CA PHE A 121 -7.47 -1.54 11.29
C PHE A 121 -6.49 -2.63 10.88
N LYS A 122 -6.60 -3.80 11.52
CA LYS A 122 -6.09 -5.03 10.88
C LYS A 122 -6.90 -5.19 9.60
N ASN A 123 -6.26 -5.44 8.45
CA ASN A 123 -6.93 -5.76 7.19
C ASN A 123 -7.94 -6.90 7.40
N LEU A 124 -9.16 -6.57 7.78
CA LEU A 124 -10.25 -7.50 7.84
C LEU A 124 -10.75 -7.57 6.41
N SER A 125 -10.51 -8.68 5.73
CA SER A 125 -11.25 -9.00 4.53
C SER A 125 -12.75 -8.92 4.83
N ASP A 126 -13.59 -8.76 3.81
CA ASP A 126 -15.06 -8.79 3.98
C ASP A 126 -15.47 -10.03 4.81
N TRP A 127 -14.80 -11.16 4.58
CA TRP A 127 -14.93 -12.38 5.37
C TRP A 127 -14.56 -12.24 6.85
N ALA A 128 -13.48 -11.52 7.16
CA ALA A 128 -13.04 -11.29 8.53
C ALA A 128 -13.92 -10.26 9.26
N LEU A 129 -14.48 -9.28 8.55
CA LEU A 129 -15.51 -8.36 9.06
C LEU A 129 -16.78 -9.14 9.43
N LEU A 130 -17.28 -9.97 8.51
CA LEU A 130 -18.43 -10.83 8.74
C LEU A 130 -18.19 -11.78 9.90
N ASN A 131 -17.01 -12.40 9.99
CA ASN A 131 -16.69 -13.32 11.09
C ASN A 131 -16.62 -12.64 12.46
N ARG A 132 -16.27 -11.34 12.51
CA ARG A 132 -16.15 -10.56 13.74
C ARG A 132 -17.48 -9.99 14.24
N ALA A 133 -18.52 -9.98 13.40
CA ALA A 133 -19.85 -9.51 13.77
C ALA A 133 -20.38 -10.22 15.03
N LYS A 134 -20.76 -9.43 16.04
CA LYS A 134 -21.32 -9.91 17.32
C LYS A 134 -22.84 -9.93 17.27
N GLN A 135 -23.47 -10.75 18.12
CA GLN A 135 -24.93 -10.88 18.18
C GLN A 135 -25.65 -9.53 18.28
N THR A 136 -25.14 -8.62 19.10
CA THR A 136 -25.69 -7.25 19.27
C THR A 136 -25.67 -6.39 18.00
N GLN A 137 -24.80 -6.70 17.04
CA GLN A 137 -24.76 -6.05 15.73
C GLN A 137 -25.66 -6.78 14.72
N LEU A 138 -25.77 -8.11 14.83
CA LEU A 138 -26.66 -8.94 14.03
C LEU A 138 -28.14 -8.63 14.30
N ASP A 139 -28.48 -8.31 15.54
CA ASP A 139 -29.83 -7.96 15.96
C ASP A 139 -30.31 -6.62 15.37
N ARG A 140 -29.39 -5.80 14.85
CA ARG A 140 -29.68 -4.52 14.17
C ARG A 140 -29.85 -4.68 12.65
N LEU A 141 -29.60 -5.87 12.10
CA LEU A 141 -29.73 -6.15 10.67
C LEU A 141 -31.16 -6.57 10.33
N LEU A 142 -31.54 -6.39 9.07
CA LEU A 142 -32.75 -7.00 8.53
C LEU A 142 -32.65 -8.53 8.64
N GLU A 143 -33.80 -9.19 8.85
CA GLU A 143 -33.83 -10.63 9.09
C GLU A 143 -33.15 -11.45 7.97
N ARG A 144 -33.28 -10.99 6.72
CA ARG A 144 -32.61 -11.61 5.57
C ARG A 144 -31.09 -11.55 5.69
N ASP A 145 -30.55 -10.39 6.03
CA ASP A 145 -29.10 -10.18 6.13
C ASP A 145 -28.52 -10.90 7.34
N ARG A 146 -29.26 -10.92 8.46
CA ARG A 146 -28.91 -11.70 9.66
C ARG A 146 -28.71 -13.18 9.33
N ARG A 147 -29.66 -13.78 8.60
CA ARG A 147 -29.59 -15.20 8.19
C ARG A 147 -28.37 -15.50 7.32
N ILE A 148 -27.96 -14.57 6.45
CA ILE A 148 -26.76 -14.73 5.61
C ILE A 148 -25.50 -14.77 6.49
N VAL A 149 -25.37 -13.85 7.45
CA VAL A 149 -24.20 -13.81 8.35
C VAL A 149 -24.18 -15.02 9.28
N GLU A 150 -25.32 -15.46 9.79
CA GLU A 150 -25.45 -16.67 10.62
C GLU A 150 -25.06 -17.93 9.84
N ALA A 151 -25.52 -18.08 8.59
CA ALA A 151 -25.13 -19.18 7.73
C ALA A 151 -23.61 -19.15 7.44
N PHE A 152 -23.06 -17.97 7.16
CA PHE A 152 -21.62 -17.78 6.99
C PHE A 152 -20.85 -18.19 8.26
N HIS A 153 -21.26 -17.74 9.45
CA HIS A 153 -20.63 -18.15 10.72
C HIS A 153 -20.66 -19.67 10.91
N GLY A 154 -21.78 -20.31 10.59
CA GLY A 154 -21.96 -21.76 10.73
C GLY A 154 -21.03 -22.58 9.84
N VAL A 155 -20.77 -22.12 8.62
CA VAL A 155 -19.87 -22.79 7.66
C VAL A 155 -18.41 -22.41 7.94
N TYR A 156 -18.09 -21.11 7.91
CA TYR A 156 -16.73 -20.61 7.98
C TYR A 156 -16.04 -20.92 9.31
N ARG A 157 -16.73 -20.80 10.46
CA ARG A 157 -16.14 -21.12 11.77
C ARG A 157 -15.97 -22.62 11.98
N ARG A 158 -16.87 -23.45 11.42
CA ARG A 158 -16.77 -24.91 11.48
C ARG A 158 -15.53 -25.38 10.72
N ASP A 159 -15.34 -24.89 9.50
CA ASP A 159 -14.23 -25.31 8.65
C ASP A 159 -12.89 -24.84 9.23
N ARG A 160 -12.80 -23.61 9.74
CA ARG A 160 -11.62 -23.12 10.47
C ARG A 160 -11.24 -23.98 11.67
N ARG A 161 -12.21 -24.44 12.48
CA ARG A 161 -11.96 -25.33 13.63
C ARG A 161 -11.36 -26.66 13.19
N LYS A 162 -11.80 -27.20 12.05
CA LYS A 162 -11.24 -28.44 11.48
C LYS A 162 -9.81 -28.25 10.97
N THR A 163 -9.48 -27.10 10.38
CA THR A 163 -8.13 -26.82 9.89
C THR A 163 -7.12 -26.53 11.00
N SER A 164 -7.57 -26.12 12.18
CA SER A 164 -6.73 -25.88 13.37
C SER A 164 -6.57 -27.10 14.29
N SER A 165 -7.08 -28.27 13.91
CA SER A 165 -6.81 -29.52 14.64
C SER A 165 -5.46 -30.06 14.18
N PRO A 166 -4.45 -30.19 15.06
CA PRO A 166 -3.15 -30.74 14.68
C PRO A 166 -3.28 -32.25 14.44
N LEU A 167 -2.53 -32.74 13.45
CA LEU A 167 -1.96 -34.09 13.51
C LEU A 167 -0.88 -34.10 14.60
#